data_AF-A0A199W6M9-F1
#
_entry.id   AF-A0A199W6M9-F1
#
_cell.length_a   1.000
_cell.length_b   1.000
_cell.length_c   1.000
_cell.angle_alpha   90.00
_cell.angle_beta   90.00
_cell.angle_gamma   90.00
#
_symmetry.space_group_name_H-M   'P 1'
#
loop_
_entity.id
_entity.type
_entity.pdbx_description
1 polymer ?
#
loop_
_entity_poly.entity_id
_entity_poly.type
_entity_poly.pdbx_seq_one_letter_code
_entity_poly.pdbx_strand_id
1 'polypeptide(L)'
;MEIANKATLNPFFFAGSSTLLGRAVAVRVLLSRSLPSLLREQLARRLHRRNARGILAAAALVALLLRRIAGARARAAAACRRGFWREAMRSALSYEEWAHAAKMLDAETPPRASEGDLYDAELVRSKLAELRRRREEGSLRDVVFHMRSDLIRNLGNMCNPELHRGRLQVPKLIKEYIDEISTQLKMVCNSDSDELLLEEKLAFMHETRHAFGRTALLLSGGASLGNFHVGVLKTLIQHKLLPRIVAGSSAGSILWRYRRNTFFDQMGGVFTVLKRVMTYGAVHDIRQLQRLLRHLTSNLTFQEAYDMTGRILGVTVCSPRKHEPPRCLNYLTAPHVVIWSASTASCAFRASLRRKS
;
A
#
# COMPACT_ATOMS: atom_id res chain seq x y z
N MET A 1 46.74 25.80 32.87
CA MET A 1 46.07 24.49 32.95
C MET A 1 45.93 23.99 31.52
N GLU A 2 46.96 23.41 30.88
CA GLU A 2 47.54 22.08 31.20
C GLU A 2 46.43 21.11 31.60
N ILE A 3 46.09 20.07 30.83
CA ILE A 3 46.97 19.03 30.32
C ILE A 3 46.59 18.63 28.87
N ALA A 4 47.59 18.59 27.99
CA ALA A 4 47.56 17.90 26.71
C ALA A 4 48.08 16.46 26.88
N ASN A 5 47.52 15.50 26.14
CA ASN A 5 48.36 14.68 25.27
C ASN A 5 47.55 13.81 24.27
N LYS A 6 47.88 14.02 22.99
CA LYS A 6 47.64 13.10 21.87
C LYS A 6 48.65 11.96 21.97
N ALA A 7 48.22 10.74 21.62
CA ALA A 7 49.10 9.67 21.11
C ALA A 7 48.25 8.75 20.22
N THR A 8 48.25 8.95 18.89
CA THR A 8 49.04 8.18 17.90
C THR A 8 48.62 6.73 17.76
N LEU A 9 47.88 6.46 16.69
CA LEU A 9 47.86 5.17 16.00
C LEU A 9 49.28 4.84 15.54
N ASN A 10 49.76 3.63 15.87
CA ASN A 10 50.49 2.79 14.94
C ASN A 10 50.43 1.29 15.35
N PRO A 11 50.57 0.37 14.37
CA PRO A 11 50.19 -1.03 14.43
C PRO A 11 51.41 -1.95 14.70
N PHE A 12 51.18 -3.27 14.73
CA PHE A 12 52.11 -4.38 15.08
C PHE A 12 52.24 -4.60 16.60
N PHE A 13 51.69 -5.66 17.21
CA PHE A 13 52.03 -7.07 16.96
C PHE A 13 50.80 -7.97 16.84
N PHE A 14 50.60 -8.49 15.62
CA PHE A 14 49.91 -9.75 15.38
C PHE A 14 51.00 -10.81 15.24
N ALA A 15 51.06 -11.80 16.13
CA ALA A 15 51.70 -13.09 15.87
C ALA A 15 51.17 -14.13 16.87
N GLY A 16 50.11 -14.85 16.49
CA GLY A 16 50.14 -16.31 16.41
C GLY A 16 49.66 -16.99 17.70
N SER A 17 48.46 -17.55 17.72
CA SER A 17 48.31 -18.86 17.12
C SER A 17 46.88 -19.12 16.64
N SER A 18 46.75 -19.27 15.33
CA SER A 18 45.61 -19.85 14.62
C SER A 18 45.49 -21.37 14.84
N THR A 19 46.24 -21.95 15.78
CA THR A 19 46.21 -23.38 16.09
C THR A 19 45.17 -23.69 17.16
N LEU A 20 44.52 -24.85 17.04
CA LEU A 20 43.57 -25.41 18.01
C LEU A 20 44.11 -25.39 19.45
N LEU A 21 45.44 -25.47 19.61
CA LEU A 21 46.14 -25.42 20.89
C LEU A 21 45.98 -24.06 21.60
N GLY A 22 46.09 -22.95 20.87
CA GLY A 22 45.96 -21.59 21.44
C GLY A 22 44.55 -21.30 21.94
N ARG A 23 43.53 -21.77 21.20
CA ARG A 23 42.12 -21.70 21.61
C ARG A 23 41.81 -22.63 22.80
N ALA A 24 42.43 -23.82 22.85
CA ALA A 24 42.29 -24.73 23.98
C ALA A 24 42.90 -24.16 25.27
N VAL A 25 44.05 -23.48 25.18
CA VAL A 25 44.69 -22.82 26.32
C VAL A 25 43.85 -21.65 26.83
N ALA A 26 43.29 -20.81 25.94
CA ALA A 26 42.40 -19.72 26.33
C ALA A 26 41.13 -20.21 27.04
N VAL A 27 40.52 -21.31 26.57
CA VAL A 27 39.37 -21.95 27.23
C VAL A 27 39.76 -22.57 28.58
N ARG A 28 40.96 -23.16 28.69
CA ARG A 28 41.49 -23.73 29.94
C ARG A 28 41.71 -22.65 31.01
N VAL A 29 42.18 -21.47 30.61
CA VAL A 29 42.35 -20.30 31.50
C VAL A 29 41.00 -19.74 31.93
N LEU A 30 40.03 -19.62 31.01
CA LEU A 30 38.68 -19.14 31.32
C LEU A 30 37.90 -20.06 32.28
N LEU A 31 38.00 -21.39 32.10
CA LEU A 31 37.36 -22.37 33.01
C LEU A 31 38.03 -22.44 34.39
N SER A 32 39.30 -22.01 34.50
CA SER A 32 40.06 -22.11 35.75
C SER A 32 39.74 -21.04 36.79
N ARG A 33 39.01 -19.97 36.41
CA ARG A 33 38.70 -18.83 37.28
C ARG A 33 37.29 -18.79 37.87
N SER A 34 36.39 -19.68 37.44
CA SER A 34 34.95 -19.56 37.76
C SER A 34 34.29 -20.83 38.32
N LEU A 35 35.05 -21.90 38.61
CA LEU A 35 34.52 -23.18 39.08
C LEU A 35 35.14 -23.61 40.42
N PRO A 36 34.34 -24.13 41.37
CA PRO A 36 34.83 -24.67 42.64
C PRO A 36 35.86 -25.81 42.45
N SER A 37 36.87 -25.89 43.32
CA SER A 37 38.01 -26.82 43.23
C SER A 37 37.62 -28.30 43.07
N LEU A 38 36.50 -28.72 43.66
CA LEU A 38 35.96 -30.10 43.58
C LEU A 38 35.44 -30.47 42.17
N LEU A 39 34.77 -29.55 41.49
CA LEU A 39 34.29 -29.77 40.12
C LEU A 39 35.46 -29.82 39.12
N ARG A 40 36.54 -29.09 39.42
CA ARG A 40 37.74 -28.98 38.59
C ARG A 40 38.48 -30.32 38.48
N GLU A 41 38.58 -31.09 39.56
CA GLU A 41 39.20 -32.42 39.53
C GLU A 41 38.35 -33.50 38.86
N GLN A 42 37.03 -33.48 39.09
CA GLN A 42 36.13 -34.47 38.48
C GLN A 42 35.98 -34.24 36.96
N LEU A 43 35.93 -32.99 36.51
CA LEU A 43 35.98 -32.63 35.09
C LEU A 43 37.34 -32.97 34.48
N ALA A 44 38.46 -32.67 35.14
CA ALA A 44 39.79 -32.99 34.63
C ALA A 44 40.00 -34.50 34.43
N ARG A 45 39.56 -35.34 35.38
CA ARG A 45 39.64 -36.81 35.26
C ARG A 45 38.72 -37.38 34.17
N ARG A 46 37.53 -36.79 33.94
CA ARG A 46 36.64 -37.17 32.84
C ARG A 46 37.10 -36.68 31.47
N LEU A 47 37.75 -35.50 31.40
CA LEU A 47 38.31 -34.96 30.16
C LEU A 47 39.57 -35.71 29.70
N HIS A 48 40.39 -36.23 30.62
CA HIS A 48 41.62 -36.92 30.24
C HIS A 48 41.38 -38.27 29.54
N ARG A 49 40.19 -38.86 29.70
CA ARG A 49 39.84 -40.20 29.17
C ARG A 49 38.99 -40.17 27.88
N ARG A 50 38.66 -38.98 27.34
CA ARG A 50 37.84 -38.84 26.13
C ARG A 50 38.58 -38.04 25.06
N ASN A 51 38.69 -38.64 23.87
CA ASN A 51 39.24 -38.09 22.63
C ASN A 51 38.98 -36.58 22.48
N ALA A 52 40.00 -35.79 22.11
CA ALA A 52 39.92 -34.35 21.85
C ALA A 52 38.76 -33.96 20.90
N ARG A 53 38.37 -34.87 20.01
CA ARG A 53 37.20 -34.77 19.13
C ARG A 53 35.87 -34.61 19.90
N GLY A 54 35.72 -35.26 21.06
CA GLY A 54 34.53 -35.16 21.91
C GLY A 54 34.39 -33.82 22.64
N ILE A 55 35.50 -33.19 23.03
CA ILE A 55 35.51 -31.85 23.64
C ILE A 55 35.14 -30.80 22.58
N LEU A 56 35.69 -30.92 21.37
CA LEU A 56 35.33 -30.08 20.23
C LEU A 56 33.83 -30.22 19.87
N ALA A 57 33.31 -31.45 19.84
CA ALA A 57 31.89 -31.69 19.59
C ALA A 57 31.00 -31.07 20.67
N ALA A 58 31.34 -31.20 21.95
CA ALA A 58 30.60 -30.59 23.05
C ALA A 58 30.65 -29.04 23.00
N ALA A 59 31.81 -28.45 22.72
CA ALA A 59 31.95 -27.01 22.57
C ALA A 59 31.16 -26.47 21.36
N ALA A 60 31.16 -27.20 20.24
CA ALA A 60 30.35 -26.86 19.06
C ALA A 60 28.85 -26.92 19.38
N LEU A 61 28.41 -27.93 20.16
CA LEU A 61 27.02 -28.10 20.56
C LEU A 61 26.56 -26.98 21.51
N VAL A 62 27.40 -26.59 22.46
CA VAL A 62 27.17 -25.42 23.33
C VAL A 62 27.12 -24.13 22.52
N ALA A 63 28.04 -23.91 21.58
CA ALA A 63 28.03 -22.74 20.70
C ALA A 63 26.76 -22.68 19.83
N LEU A 64 26.28 -23.83 19.34
CA LEU A 64 25.04 -23.93 18.57
C LEU A 64 23.81 -23.65 19.45
N LEU A 65 23.81 -24.11 20.70
CA LEU A 65 22.76 -23.82 21.68
C LEU A 65 22.72 -22.33 22.03
N LEU A 66 23.87 -21.71 22.32
CA LEU A 66 23.98 -20.28 22.59
C LEU A 66 23.52 -19.45 21.39
N ARG A 67 23.88 -19.85 20.16
CA ARG A 67 23.37 -19.23 18.93
C ARG A 67 21.85 -19.37 18.79
N ARG A 68 21.29 -20.53 19.14
CA ARG A 68 19.83 -20.74 19.12
C ARG A 68 19.11 -19.87 20.15
N ILE A 69 19.63 -19.78 21.38
CA ILE A 69 19.05 -18.95 22.45
C ILE A 69 19.17 -17.47 22.10
N ALA A 70 20.33 -17.02 21.63
CA ALA A 70 20.53 -15.65 21.19
C ALA A 70 19.60 -15.29 20.02
N GLY A 71 19.46 -16.20 19.04
CA GLY A 71 18.51 -16.06 17.94
C GLY A 71 17.05 -16.02 18.40
N ALA A 72 16.66 -16.85 19.37
CA ALA A 72 15.32 -16.85 19.95
C ALA A 72 15.02 -15.54 20.69
N ARG A 73 15.96 -15.03 21.51
CA ARG A 73 15.85 -13.73 22.17
C ARG A 73 15.75 -12.59 21.16
N ALA A 74 16.56 -12.60 20.10
CA ALA A 74 16.49 -11.60 19.05
C ALA A 74 15.14 -11.60 18.32
N ARG A 75 14.59 -12.79 18.03
CA ARG A 75 13.25 -12.92 17.42
C ARG A 75 12.14 -12.43 18.35
N ALA A 76 12.21 -12.75 19.64
CA ALA A 76 11.24 -12.29 20.64
C ALA A 76 11.29 -10.76 20.81
N ALA A 77 12.50 -10.18 20.90
CA ALA A 77 12.68 -8.73 20.95
C ALA A 77 12.12 -8.04 19.70
N ALA A 78 12.38 -8.58 18.50
CA ALA A 78 11.82 -8.07 17.26
C ALA A 78 10.29 -8.19 17.22
N ALA A 79 9.71 -9.27 17.75
CA ALA A 79 8.25 -9.42 17.85
C ALA A 79 7.63 -8.37 18.77
N CYS A 80 8.27 -8.07 19.91
CA CYS A 80 7.86 -7.00 20.82
C CYS A 80 7.91 -5.63 20.13
N ARG A 81 9.02 -5.30 19.45
CA ARG A 81 9.15 -4.05 18.68
C ARG A 81 8.10 -3.92 17.58
N ARG A 82 7.81 -4.99 16.84
CA ARG A 82 6.71 -5.00 15.86
C ARG A 82 5.35 -4.74 16.52
N GLY A 83 5.10 -5.33 17.70
CA GLY A 83 3.89 -5.07 18.48
C GLY A 83 3.75 -3.60 18.86
N PHE A 84 4.84 -3.00 19.37
CA PHE A 84 4.91 -1.59 19.72
C PHE A 84 4.59 -0.69 18.51
N TRP A 85 5.24 -0.90 17.36
CA TRP A 85 4.99 -0.07 16.18
C TRP A 85 3.58 -0.22 15.61
N ARG A 86 2.98 -1.41 15.68
CA ARG A 86 1.57 -1.59 15.28
C ARG A 86 0.62 -0.79 16.18
N GLU A 87 0.89 -0.74 17.47
CA GLU A 87 0.07 0.05 18.39
C GLU A 87 0.29 1.54 18.17
N ALA A 88 1.53 1.98 17.95
CA ALA A 88 1.85 3.36 17.59
C ALA A 88 1.14 3.80 16.30
N MET A 89 1.01 2.93 15.30
CA MET A 89 0.21 3.21 14.09
C MET A 89 -1.28 3.36 14.38
N ARG A 90 -1.82 2.62 15.36
CA ARG A 90 -3.25 2.69 15.73
C ARG A 90 -3.58 3.95 16.52
N SER A 91 -2.64 4.40 17.35
CA SER A 91 -2.81 5.58 18.21
C SER A 91 -2.33 6.89 17.57
N ALA A 92 -1.70 6.83 16.39
CA ALA A 92 -1.23 8.01 15.66
C ALA A 92 -2.36 9.00 15.36
N LEU A 93 -2.13 10.28 15.67
CA LEU A 93 -3.08 11.36 15.41
C LEU A 93 -2.75 12.14 14.13
N SER A 94 -1.51 12.03 13.65
CA SER A 94 -1.04 12.65 12.41
C SER A 94 -0.53 11.63 11.40
N TYR A 95 -0.55 12.02 10.11
CA TYR A 95 0.03 11.22 9.05
C TYR A 95 1.54 11.01 9.24
N GLU A 96 2.26 12.01 9.75
CA GLU A 96 3.71 11.93 9.94
C GLU A 96 4.08 10.91 11.01
N GLU A 97 3.37 10.91 12.14
CA GLU A 97 3.52 9.90 13.19
C GLU A 97 3.21 8.49 12.65
N TRP A 98 2.09 8.36 11.94
CA TRP A 98 1.67 7.10 11.34
C TRP A 98 2.71 6.58 10.34
N ALA A 99 3.21 7.46 9.46
CA ALA A 99 4.19 7.11 8.44
C ALA A 99 5.55 6.74 9.03
N HIS A 100 5.97 7.43 10.09
CA HIS A 100 7.17 7.08 10.84
C HIS A 100 7.04 5.69 11.48
N ALA A 101 5.94 5.42 12.18
CA ALA A 101 5.68 4.12 12.79
C ALA A 101 5.60 3.00 11.75
N ALA A 102 4.92 3.24 10.62
CA ALA A 102 4.82 2.29 9.51
C ALA A 102 6.21 1.98 8.91
N LYS A 103 7.05 3.00 8.70
CA LYS A 103 8.43 2.83 8.21
C LYS A 103 9.28 1.98 9.16
N MET A 104 9.16 2.21 10.47
CA MET A 104 9.87 1.44 11.48
C MET A 104 9.35 -0.02 11.56
N LEU A 105 8.04 -0.21 11.41
CA LEU A 105 7.44 -1.55 11.36
C LEU A 105 7.92 -2.34 10.14
N ASP A 106 8.00 -1.70 8.98
CA ASP A 106 8.52 -2.31 7.75
C ASP A 106 9.99 -2.71 7.90
N ALA A 107 10.82 -1.89 8.55
CA ALA A 107 12.23 -2.20 8.81
C ALA A 107 12.44 -3.41 9.75
N GLU A 108 11.54 -3.61 10.71
CA GLU A 108 11.56 -4.74 11.66
C GLU A 108 10.88 -6.02 11.12
N THR A 109 10.22 -5.92 9.97
CA THR A 109 9.50 -7.03 9.34
C THR A 109 10.42 -7.71 8.31
N PRO A 110 10.78 -8.99 8.51
CA PRO A 110 11.67 -9.67 7.58
C PRO A 110 10.97 -9.88 6.22
N PRO A 111 11.69 -9.73 5.08
CA PRO A 111 11.09 -9.76 3.74
C PRO A 111 10.31 -11.04 3.42
N ARG A 112 10.75 -12.19 3.96
CA ARG A 112 10.19 -13.50 3.64
C ARG A 112 8.95 -13.89 4.44
N ALA A 113 8.62 -13.20 5.53
CA ALA A 113 7.56 -13.64 6.43
C ALA A 113 6.16 -13.09 6.11
N SER A 114 6.02 -12.19 5.13
CA SER A 114 4.76 -11.46 4.89
C SER A 114 4.26 -11.47 3.45
N GLU A 115 5.03 -12.03 2.51
CA GLU A 115 4.82 -11.77 1.08
C GLU A 115 4.36 -13.00 0.28
N GLY A 116 4.91 -14.18 0.54
CA GLY A 116 4.64 -15.39 -0.25
C GLY A 116 3.21 -15.91 -0.17
N ASP A 117 2.47 -15.61 0.90
CA ASP A 117 1.10 -16.10 1.09
C ASP A 117 0.05 -15.17 0.47
N LEU A 118 0.40 -13.90 0.20
CA LEU A 118 -0.55 -12.87 -0.23
C LEU A 118 -0.49 -12.59 -1.74
N TYR A 119 0.69 -12.77 -2.35
CA TYR A 119 0.89 -12.64 -3.79
C TYR A 119 1.99 -13.58 -4.28
N ASP A 120 1.89 -13.99 -5.54
CA ASP A 120 2.86 -14.86 -6.20
C ASP A 120 4.09 -14.05 -6.63
N ALA A 121 5.08 -13.98 -5.74
CA ALA A 121 6.32 -13.26 -5.96
C ALA A 121 7.21 -13.93 -7.04
N GLU A 122 7.07 -15.22 -7.29
CA GLU A 122 7.85 -15.91 -8.33
C GLU A 122 7.31 -15.56 -9.72
N LEU A 123 5.98 -15.57 -9.89
CA LEU A 123 5.33 -15.14 -11.12
C LEU A 123 5.67 -13.69 -11.48
N VAL A 124 5.59 -12.76 -10.52
CA VAL A 124 5.92 -11.35 -10.76
C VAL A 124 7.40 -11.18 -11.11
N ARG A 125 8.30 -11.93 -10.45
CA ARG A 125 9.75 -11.89 -10.74
C ARG A 125 10.08 -12.43 -12.12
N SER A 126 9.49 -13.56 -12.48
CA SER A 126 9.65 -14.17 -13.81
C SER A 126 9.17 -13.20 -14.89
N LYS A 127 8.00 -12.58 -14.69
CA LYS A 127 7.45 -11.61 -15.65
C LYS A 127 8.30 -10.34 -15.76
N LEU A 128 8.84 -9.84 -14.64
CA LEU A 128 9.75 -8.70 -14.64
C LEU A 128 11.04 -9.00 -15.41
N ALA A 129 11.62 -10.19 -15.24
CA ALA A 129 12.81 -10.59 -15.99
C ALA A 129 12.53 -10.69 -17.50
N GLU A 130 11.37 -11.26 -17.87
CA GLU A 130 10.91 -11.33 -19.26
C GLU A 130 10.74 -9.94 -19.88
N LEU A 131 10.12 -8.99 -19.16
CA LEU A 131 9.96 -7.61 -19.61
C LEU A 131 11.30 -6.90 -19.81
N ARG A 132 12.24 -7.04 -18.86
CA ARG A 132 13.58 -6.43 -18.96
C ARG A 132 14.36 -6.97 -20.16
N ARG A 133 14.39 -8.30 -20.31
CA ARG A 133 15.06 -8.96 -21.44
C ARG A 133 14.50 -8.46 -22.77
N ARG A 134 13.18 -8.38 -22.92
CA ARG A 134 12.55 -7.87 -24.15
C ARG A 134 12.88 -6.42 -24.45
N ARG A 135 13.01 -5.58 -23.43
CA ARG A 135 13.43 -4.18 -23.62
C ARG A 135 14.89 -4.09 -24.10
N GLU A 136 15.74 -5.01 -23.65
CA GLU A 136 17.17 -5.02 -24.00
C GLU A 136 17.44 -5.66 -25.37
N GLU A 137 16.70 -6.71 -25.72
CA GLU A 137 16.92 -7.50 -26.94
C GLU A 137 15.95 -7.16 -28.09
N GLY A 138 14.75 -6.66 -27.80
CA GLY A 138 13.65 -6.53 -28.75
C GLY A 138 13.55 -5.17 -29.43
N SER A 139 12.93 -5.15 -30.60
CA SER A 139 12.58 -3.91 -31.29
C SER A 139 11.43 -3.18 -30.59
N LEU A 140 11.22 -1.91 -30.92
CA LEU A 140 10.09 -1.12 -30.40
C LEU A 140 8.75 -1.79 -30.75
N ARG A 141 8.66 -2.38 -31.95
CA ARG A 141 7.47 -3.13 -32.41
C ARG A 141 7.22 -4.39 -31.59
N ASP A 142 8.27 -5.11 -31.21
CA ASP A 142 8.13 -6.31 -30.37
C ASP A 142 7.60 -5.94 -28.98
N VAL A 143 8.11 -4.85 -28.40
CA VAL A 143 7.63 -4.33 -27.11
C VAL A 143 6.14 -3.98 -27.20
N VAL A 144 5.73 -3.27 -28.25
CA VAL A 144 4.32 -2.90 -28.48
C VAL A 144 3.43 -4.13 -28.66
N PHE A 145 3.87 -5.12 -29.44
CA PHE A 145 3.12 -6.36 -29.68
C PHE A 145 2.83 -7.10 -28.36
N HIS A 146 3.86 -7.31 -27.53
CA HIS A 146 3.71 -8.06 -26.28
C HIS A 146 3.01 -7.25 -25.19
N MET A 147 3.21 -5.92 -25.12
CA MET A 147 2.52 -5.10 -24.12
C MET A 147 0.99 -5.16 -24.29
N ARG A 148 0.48 -5.34 -25.50
CA ARG A 148 -0.97 -5.51 -25.74
C ARG A 148 -1.54 -6.76 -25.06
N SER A 149 -0.81 -7.86 -25.00
CA SER A 149 -1.25 -9.12 -24.38
C SER A 149 -0.91 -9.21 -22.89
N ASP A 150 0.21 -8.64 -22.48
CA ASP A 150 0.86 -9.00 -21.22
C ASP A 150 0.53 -8.07 -20.04
N LEU A 151 -0.09 -6.92 -20.31
CA LEU A 151 -0.45 -5.93 -19.29
C LEU A 151 -1.66 -6.38 -18.46
N ILE A 152 -1.39 -7.23 -17.46
CA ILE A 152 -2.38 -7.70 -16.49
C ILE A 152 -2.32 -6.84 -15.23
N ARG A 153 -3.48 -6.27 -14.86
CA ARG A 153 -3.58 -5.35 -13.72
C ARG A 153 -3.34 -6.00 -12.36
N ASN A 154 -3.76 -7.26 -12.17
CA ASN A 154 -3.61 -8.00 -10.91
C ASN A 154 -2.77 -9.26 -11.08
N LEU A 155 -1.58 -9.12 -11.69
CA LEU A 155 -0.66 -10.23 -11.89
C LEU A 155 -0.26 -10.84 -10.53
N GLY A 156 -0.40 -12.16 -10.39
CA GLY A 156 -0.01 -12.87 -9.17
C GLY A 156 -0.70 -12.37 -7.90
N ASN A 157 -1.89 -11.78 -8.00
CA ASN A 157 -2.61 -11.16 -6.88
C ASN A 157 -1.88 -9.97 -6.23
N MET A 158 -1.04 -9.25 -6.97
CA MET A 158 -0.29 -8.08 -6.47
C MET A 158 -1.17 -6.91 -5.97
N CYS A 159 -2.45 -6.87 -6.35
CA CYS A 159 -3.44 -5.88 -5.88
C CYS A 159 -4.21 -6.33 -4.62
N ASN A 160 -3.80 -7.41 -3.96
CA ASN A 160 -4.45 -7.89 -2.74
C ASN A 160 -4.53 -6.78 -1.65
N PRO A 161 -5.73 -6.41 -1.16
CA PRO A 161 -5.87 -5.37 -0.14
C PRO A 161 -5.08 -5.64 1.15
N GLU A 162 -5.00 -6.91 1.57
CA GLU A 162 -4.27 -7.28 2.79
C GLU A 162 -2.76 -7.14 2.63
N LEU A 163 -2.23 -7.23 1.40
CA LEU A 163 -0.81 -6.99 1.12
C LEU A 163 -0.42 -5.53 1.41
N HIS A 164 -1.29 -4.59 1.07
CA HIS A 164 -1.04 -3.15 1.19
C HIS A 164 -1.49 -2.57 2.53
N ARG A 165 -2.17 -3.38 3.35
CA ARG A 165 -2.74 -2.93 4.62
C ARG A 165 -1.65 -2.54 5.61
N GLY A 166 -1.67 -1.28 6.03
CA GLY A 166 -0.73 -0.77 7.03
C GLY A 166 0.71 -0.61 6.52
N ARG A 167 0.96 -0.77 5.21
CA ARG A 167 2.26 -0.48 4.62
C ARG A 167 2.33 0.96 4.17
N LEU A 168 3.48 1.60 4.38
CA LEU A 168 3.74 2.92 3.81
C LEU A 168 4.06 2.82 2.30
N GLN A 169 4.72 1.73 1.89
CA GLN A 169 5.16 1.52 0.52
C GLN A 169 4.76 0.13 0.01
N VAL A 170 4.51 0.05 -1.29
CA VAL A 170 4.31 -1.22 -1.97
C VAL A 170 5.59 -2.08 -1.91
N PRO A 171 5.49 -3.41 -1.90
CA PRO A 171 6.65 -4.29 -1.99
C PRO A 171 7.57 -3.93 -3.16
N LYS A 172 8.89 -4.00 -2.93
CA LYS A 172 9.91 -3.57 -3.90
C LYS A 172 9.74 -4.25 -5.26
N LEU A 173 9.45 -5.55 -5.27
CA LEU A 173 9.25 -6.31 -6.50
C LEU A 173 8.06 -5.78 -7.33
N ILE A 174 6.93 -5.48 -6.68
CA ILE A 174 5.75 -4.90 -7.35
C ILE A 174 6.08 -3.51 -7.89
N LYS A 175 6.82 -2.71 -7.11
CA LYS A 175 7.29 -1.40 -7.56
C LYS A 175 8.15 -1.50 -8.82
N GLU A 176 9.17 -2.37 -8.81
CA GLU A 176 10.05 -2.58 -9.96
C GLU A 176 9.29 -3.05 -11.21
N TYR A 177 8.28 -3.90 -11.03
CA TYR A 177 7.40 -4.33 -12.13
C TYR A 177 6.60 -3.17 -12.73
N ILE A 178 5.98 -2.33 -11.88
CA ILE A 178 5.21 -1.17 -12.34
C ILE A 178 6.13 -0.12 -12.99
N ASP A 179 7.33 0.09 -12.43
CA ASP A 179 8.32 1.02 -12.97
C ASP A 179 8.85 0.54 -14.33
N GLU A 180 9.06 -0.76 -14.51
CA GLU A 180 9.47 -1.37 -15.79
C GLU A 180 8.41 -1.14 -16.88
N ILE A 181 7.15 -1.47 -16.60
CA ILE A 181 6.03 -1.22 -17.52
C ILE A 181 5.93 0.27 -17.86
N SER A 182 6.02 1.13 -16.85
CA SER A 182 5.96 2.59 -17.05
C SER A 182 7.11 3.08 -17.92
N THR A 183 8.28 2.48 -17.81
CA THR A 183 9.46 2.80 -18.63
C THR A 183 9.24 2.38 -20.08
N GLN A 184 8.72 1.17 -20.33
CA GLN A 184 8.42 0.71 -21.69
C GLN A 184 7.32 1.53 -22.36
N LEU A 185 6.26 1.90 -21.63
CA LEU A 185 5.22 2.80 -22.15
C LEU A 185 5.80 4.18 -22.52
N LYS A 186 6.66 4.75 -21.67
CA LYS A 186 7.33 6.04 -21.96
C LYS A 186 8.28 5.93 -23.15
N MET A 187 8.99 4.81 -23.30
CA MET A 187 9.86 4.54 -24.43
C MET A 187 9.07 4.53 -25.74
N VAL A 188 7.89 3.88 -25.77
CA VAL A 188 7.01 3.91 -26.95
C VAL A 188 6.51 5.33 -27.22
N CYS A 189 6.07 6.07 -26.21
CA CYS A 189 5.59 7.46 -26.35
C CYS A 189 6.67 8.41 -26.91
N ASN A 190 7.88 8.34 -26.36
CA ASN A 190 8.94 9.31 -26.61
C ASN A 190 9.90 8.87 -27.71
N SER A 191 9.61 7.75 -28.39
CA SER A 191 10.41 7.32 -29.53
C SER A 191 10.17 8.26 -30.71
N ASP A 192 11.22 8.90 -31.19
CA ASP A 192 11.19 9.70 -32.43
C ASP A 192 11.50 8.85 -33.68
N SER A 193 11.56 7.52 -33.51
CA SER A 193 11.85 6.58 -34.60
C SER A 193 10.68 6.50 -35.59
N ASP A 194 11.01 6.45 -36.88
CA ASP A 194 10.10 6.20 -38.00
C ASP A 194 9.51 4.77 -37.98
N GLU A 195 9.95 3.90 -37.06
CA GLU A 195 9.41 2.55 -36.91
C GLU A 195 7.91 2.49 -36.57
N LEU A 196 7.39 3.54 -35.91
CA LEU A 196 5.98 3.65 -35.51
C LEU A 196 5.46 5.06 -35.78
N LEU A 197 4.38 5.13 -36.56
CA LEU A 197 3.68 6.37 -36.84
C LEU A 197 2.99 6.91 -35.57
N LEU A 198 2.73 8.22 -35.53
CA LEU A 198 2.08 8.85 -34.39
C LEU A 198 0.68 8.27 -34.15
N GLU A 199 -0.05 7.98 -35.22
CA GLU A 199 -1.38 7.35 -35.18
C GLU A 199 -1.33 5.96 -34.55
N GLU A 200 -0.30 5.15 -34.87
CA GLU A 200 -0.10 3.82 -34.30
C GLU A 200 0.22 3.89 -32.81
N LYS A 201 1.05 4.86 -32.40
CA LYS A 201 1.36 5.12 -30.98
C LYS A 201 0.11 5.52 -30.21
N LEU A 202 -0.71 6.41 -30.77
CA LEU A 202 -1.97 6.85 -30.17
C LEU A 202 -2.97 5.70 -30.05
N ALA A 203 -3.12 4.89 -31.10
CA ALA A 203 -3.99 3.71 -31.10
C ALA A 203 -3.54 2.71 -30.01
N PHE A 204 -2.25 2.38 -29.97
CA PHE A 204 -1.67 1.50 -28.95
C PHE A 204 -1.95 2.01 -27.53
N MET A 205 -1.76 3.30 -27.26
CA MET A 205 -2.03 3.88 -25.95
C MET A 205 -3.52 3.84 -25.58
N HIS A 206 -4.40 4.08 -26.55
CA HIS A 206 -5.84 4.01 -26.36
C HIS A 206 -6.30 2.58 -26.04
N GLU A 207 -5.85 1.60 -26.81
CA GLU A 207 -6.12 0.17 -26.64
C GLU A 207 -5.58 -0.34 -25.30
N THR A 208 -4.30 -0.07 -25.00
CA THR A 208 -3.65 -0.49 -23.77
C THR A 208 -4.35 0.08 -22.54
N ARG A 209 -4.73 1.36 -22.60
CA ARG A 209 -5.52 2.00 -21.53
C ARG A 209 -6.92 1.39 -21.39
N HIS A 210 -7.52 0.94 -22.48
CA HIS A 210 -8.82 0.26 -22.44
C HIS A 210 -8.70 -1.13 -21.80
N ALA A 211 -7.69 -1.92 -22.19
CA ALA A 211 -7.44 -3.26 -21.66
C ALA A 211 -6.97 -3.25 -20.19
N PHE A 212 -5.99 -2.41 -19.84
CA PHE A 212 -5.47 -2.29 -18.47
C PHE A 212 -6.48 -1.61 -17.52
N GLY A 213 -7.36 -0.78 -18.08
CA GLY A 213 -8.38 -0.06 -17.36
C GLY A 213 -7.88 1.22 -16.68
N ARG A 214 -8.75 1.81 -15.86
CA ARG A 214 -8.52 3.08 -15.18
C ARG A 214 -8.75 2.96 -13.68
N THR A 215 -8.04 3.75 -12.90
CA THR A 215 -8.32 3.92 -11.48
C THR A 215 -9.53 4.83 -11.29
N ALA A 216 -10.47 4.40 -10.47
CA ALA A 216 -11.66 5.14 -10.11
C ALA A 216 -11.80 5.19 -8.59
N LEU A 217 -12.25 6.32 -8.06
CA LEU A 217 -12.65 6.45 -6.66
C LEU A 217 -14.14 6.18 -6.55
N LEU A 218 -14.51 5.16 -5.77
CA LEU A 218 -15.91 4.83 -5.50
C LEU A 218 -16.28 5.30 -4.09
N LEU A 219 -17.25 6.21 -4.01
CA LEU A 219 -17.78 6.75 -2.75
C LEU A 219 -19.13 6.10 -2.44
N SER A 220 -19.15 5.24 -1.42
CA SER A 220 -20.35 4.52 -1.02
C SER A 220 -21.37 5.45 -0.37
N GLY A 221 -22.65 5.20 -0.63
CA GLY A 221 -23.75 5.99 -0.10
C GLY A 221 -24.15 5.52 1.30
N GLY A 222 -23.81 6.32 2.31
CA GLY A 222 -24.29 6.16 3.69
C GLY A 222 -24.24 7.49 4.43
N ALA A 223 -25.38 7.95 4.94
CA ALA A 223 -25.47 9.30 5.53
C ALA A 223 -24.57 9.50 6.76
N SER A 224 -24.29 8.46 7.55
CA SER A 224 -23.39 8.53 8.71
C SER A 224 -21.91 8.44 8.35
N LEU A 225 -21.56 7.81 7.21
CA LEU A 225 -20.18 7.63 6.77
C LEU A 225 -19.70 8.71 5.79
N GLY A 226 -20.59 9.60 5.36
CA GLY A 226 -20.29 10.67 4.41
C GLY A 226 -19.16 11.62 4.84
N ASN A 227 -19.04 11.89 6.14
CA ASN A 227 -17.95 12.72 6.68
C ASN A 227 -16.56 12.07 6.51
N PHE A 228 -16.47 10.74 6.54
CA PHE A 228 -15.20 10.06 6.26
C PHE A 228 -14.79 10.24 4.80
N HIS A 229 -15.76 10.12 3.87
CA HIS A 229 -15.52 10.34 2.44
C HIS A 229 -15.06 11.78 2.16
N VAL A 230 -15.59 12.77 2.89
CA VAL A 230 -15.10 14.16 2.84
C VAL A 230 -13.62 14.24 3.20
N GLY A 231 -13.23 13.66 4.34
CA GLY A 231 -11.84 13.70 4.81
C GLY A 231 -10.88 13.06 3.80
N VAL A 232 -11.19 11.84 3.36
CA VAL A 232 -10.41 11.12 2.35
C VAL A 232 -10.28 11.93 1.07
N LEU A 233 -11.39 12.49 0.59
CA LEU A 233 -11.38 13.26 -0.64
C LEU A 233 -10.56 14.55 -0.51
N LYS A 234 -10.73 15.28 0.60
CA LYS A 234 -9.96 16.49 0.90
C LYS A 234 -8.47 16.20 0.85
N THR A 235 -8.02 15.12 1.50
CA THR A 235 -6.62 14.70 1.48
C THR A 235 -6.14 14.33 0.07
N LEU A 236 -6.90 13.52 -0.67
CA LEU A 236 -6.56 13.14 -2.04
C LEU A 236 -6.41 14.37 -2.96
N ILE A 237 -7.24 15.39 -2.76
CA ILE A 237 -7.16 16.61 -3.57
C ILE A 237 -5.97 17.48 -3.14
N GLN A 238 -5.76 17.68 -1.85
CA GLN A 238 -4.63 18.46 -1.32
C GLN A 238 -3.29 17.92 -1.82
N HIS A 239 -3.17 16.59 -1.95
CA HIS A 239 -1.96 15.94 -2.46
C HIS A 239 -1.99 15.67 -3.99
N LYS A 240 -3.00 16.16 -4.72
CA LYS A 240 -3.18 15.97 -6.18
C LYS A 240 -3.24 14.50 -6.63
N LEU A 241 -3.77 13.62 -5.78
CA LEU A 241 -3.91 12.18 -6.00
C LEU A 241 -5.33 11.74 -6.37
N LEU A 242 -6.29 12.66 -6.48
CA LEU A 242 -7.67 12.33 -6.85
C LEU A 242 -7.72 11.73 -8.27
N PRO A 243 -8.21 10.48 -8.47
CA PRO A 243 -8.37 9.91 -9.80
C PRO A 243 -9.32 10.70 -10.69
N ARG A 244 -9.14 10.54 -12.00
CA ARG A 244 -9.99 11.21 -13.01
C ARG A 244 -11.45 10.75 -12.95
N ILE A 245 -11.68 9.48 -12.61
CA ILE A 245 -13.02 8.91 -12.48
C ILE A 245 -13.41 8.92 -11.00
N VAL A 246 -14.51 9.60 -10.69
CA VAL A 246 -15.12 9.62 -9.36
C VAL A 246 -16.56 9.15 -9.51
N ALA A 247 -16.87 8.01 -8.91
CA ALA A 247 -18.22 7.46 -8.88
C ALA A 247 -18.77 7.52 -7.46
N GLY A 248 -20.03 7.87 -7.30
CA GLY A 248 -20.67 7.94 -6.00
C GLY A 248 -22.14 7.59 -6.04
N SER A 249 -22.64 7.10 -4.91
CA SER A 249 -24.09 6.93 -4.69
C SER A 249 -24.55 7.84 -3.55
N SER A 250 -25.75 8.40 -3.67
CA SER A 250 -26.34 9.27 -2.64
C SER A 250 -25.36 10.39 -2.24
N ALA A 251 -25.00 10.48 -0.96
CA ALA A 251 -24.03 11.43 -0.40
C ALA A 251 -22.67 11.46 -1.13
N GLY A 252 -22.20 10.32 -1.62
CA GLY A 252 -20.91 10.17 -2.30
C GLY A 252 -20.86 10.87 -3.66
N SER A 253 -22.00 11.09 -4.31
CA SER A 253 -22.08 11.76 -5.62
C SER A 253 -21.88 13.27 -5.57
N ILE A 254 -22.09 13.87 -4.40
CA ILE A 254 -22.08 15.34 -4.21
C ILE A 254 -20.64 15.85 -4.10
N LEU A 255 -19.75 14.98 -3.65
CA LEU A 255 -18.39 15.32 -3.24
C LEU A 255 -17.45 15.65 -4.41
N TRP A 256 -17.87 15.49 -5.66
CA TRP A 256 -16.99 15.65 -6.82
C TRP A 256 -16.44 17.07 -7.03
N ARG A 257 -17.18 18.10 -6.57
CA ARG A 257 -16.85 19.50 -6.86
C ARG A 257 -15.98 20.12 -5.78
N TYR A 258 -14.67 20.11 -6.03
CA TYR A 258 -13.70 20.85 -5.23
C TYR A 258 -13.41 22.21 -5.85
N ARG A 259 -13.89 23.29 -5.22
CA ARG A 259 -13.35 24.64 -5.50
C ARG A 259 -13.19 25.54 -4.27
N ARG A 260 -13.64 25.15 -3.08
CA ARG A 260 -13.59 26.07 -1.91
C ARG A 260 -13.60 25.33 -0.58
N ASN A 261 -12.80 25.79 0.39
CA ASN A 261 -12.82 25.28 1.76
C ASN A 261 -14.22 25.38 2.40
N THR A 262 -15.00 26.40 2.01
CA THR A 262 -16.40 26.60 2.44
C THR A 262 -17.37 25.51 1.99
N PHE A 263 -17.01 24.71 0.97
CA PHE A 263 -17.83 23.58 0.52
C PHE A 263 -17.92 22.49 1.60
N PHE A 264 -16.83 22.21 2.29
CA PHE A 264 -16.79 21.16 3.30
C PHE A 264 -17.60 21.53 4.54
N ASP A 265 -17.60 22.81 4.93
CA ASP A 265 -18.40 23.30 6.04
C ASP A 265 -19.91 23.24 5.74
N GLN A 266 -20.31 23.58 4.51
CA GLN A 266 -21.71 23.49 4.06
C GLN A 266 -22.21 22.05 3.94
N MET A 267 -21.32 21.08 3.71
CA MET A 267 -21.67 19.66 3.56
C MET A 267 -22.15 19.02 4.87
N GLY A 268 -21.71 19.51 6.04
CA GLY A 268 -22.23 19.02 7.33
C GLY A 268 -23.75 19.14 7.45
N GLY A 269 -24.31 20.24 6.94
CA GLY A 269 -25.76 20.45 6.87
C GLY A 269 -26.45 19.44 5.94
N VAL A 270 -25.86 19.15 4.78
CA VAL A 270 -26.40 18.18 3.82
C VAL A 270 -26.42 16.77 4.38
N PHE A 271 -25.35 16.33 5.05
CA PHE A 271 -25.32 15.00 5.66
C PHE A 271 -26.35 14.86 6.78
N THR A 272 -26.60 15.93 7.53
CA THR A 272 -27.61 15.93 8.60
C THR A 272 -29.00 15.73 8.02
N VAL A 273 -29.36 16.48 6.97
CA VAL A 273 -30.64 16.34 6.26
C VAL A 273 -30.73 14.97 5.59
N LEU A 274 -29.66 14.51 4.93
CA LEU A 274 -29.62 13.19 4.28
C LEU A 274 -29.77 12.05 5.29
N LYS A 275 -29.16 12.14 6.47
CA LYS A 275 -29.32 11.17 7.56
C LYS A 275 -30.77 11.11 8.00
N ARG A 276 -31.43 12.26 8.15
CA ARG A 276 -32.85 12.31 8.51
C ARG A 276 -33.73 11.72 7.41
N VAL A 277 -33.48 12.05 6.15
CA VAL A 277 -34.19 11.46 5.00
C VAL A 277 -34.02 9.94 4.95
N MET A 278 -32.81 9.42 5.16
CA MET A 278 -32.53 7.99 5.12
C MET A 278 -33.07 7.20 6.33
N THR A 279 -33.24 7.85 7.49
CA THR A 279 -33.73 7.20 8.71
C THR A 279 -35.25 7.31 8.84
N TYR A 280 -35.83 8.46 8.52
CA TYR A 280 -37.26 8.75 8.78
C TYR A 280 -38.12 8.83 7.51
N GLY A 281 -37.51 8.87 6.31
CA GLY A 281 -38.24 8.89 5.03
C GLY A 281 -39.12 10.13 4.83
N ALA A 282 -38.79 11.26 5.44
CA ALA A 282 -39.62 12.46 5.42
C ALA A 282 -39.62 13.15 4.03
N VAL A 283 -40.80 13.42 3.48
CA VAL A 283 -40.99 14.06 2.16
C VAL A 283 -40.63 15.54 2.19
N HIS A 284 -40.86 16.22 3.33
CA HIS A 284 -40.52 17.65 3.50
C HIS A 284 -39.01 17.92 3.37
N ASP A 285 -38.19 17.00 3.87
CA ASP A 285 -36.72 17.13 3.86
C ASP A 285 -36.11 16.91 2.47
N ILE A 286 -36.81 16.23 1.54
CA ILE A 286 -36.32 16.06 0.16
C ILE A 286 -36.25 17.42 -0.55
N ARG A 287 -37.22 18.31 -0.33
CA ARG A 287 -37.20 19.67 -0.91
C ARG A 287 -36.05 20.52 -0.33
N GLN A 288 -35.72 20.32 0.94
CA GLN A 288 -34.57 20.98 1.57
C GLN A 288 -33.25 20.43 1.00
N LEU A 289 -33.13 19.10 0.87
CA LEU A 289 -31.99 18.46 0.23
C LEU A 289 -31.80 18.95 -1.21
N GLN A 290 -32.87 19.02 -2.00
CA GLN A 290 -32.82 19.57 -3.36
C GLN A 290 -32.31 21.02 -3.39
N ARG A 291 -32.79 21.88 -2.48
CA ARG A 291 -32.31 23.27 -2.37
C ARG A 291 -30.82 23.32 -2.06
N LEU A 292 -30.37 22.57 -1.06
CA LEU A 292 -28.95 22.50 -0.69
C LEU A 292 -28.07 21.97 -1.84
N LEU A 293 -28.51 20.89 -2.50
CA LEU A 293 -27.77 20.33 -3.64
C LEU A 293 -27.73 21.26 -4.84
N ARG A 294 -28.80 22.01 -5.12
CA ARG A 294 -28.83 23.04 -6.16
C ARG A 294 -27.82 24.14 -5.89
N HIS A 295 -27.76 24.65 -4.66
CA HIS A 295 -26.76 25.66 -4.26
C HIS A 295 -25.33 25.10 -4.37
N LEU A 296 -25.11 23.85 -3.95
CA LEU A 296 -23.78 23.23 -3.98
C LEU A 296 -23.29 22.86 -5.37
N THR A 297 -24.17 22.49 -6.29
CA THR A 297 -23.84 22.08 -7.67
C THR A 297 -24.03 23.19 -8.70
N SER A 298 -24.60 24.34 -8.32
CA SER A 298 -24.90 25.47 -9.20
C SER A 298 -25.66 25.10 -10.48
N ASN A 299 -26.55 24.10 -10.40
CA ASN A 299 -27.30 23.56 -11.55
C ASN A 299 -26.45 23.03 -12.72
N LEU A 300 -25.21 22.59 -12.45
CA LEU A 300 -24.36 22.00 -13.48
C LEU A 300 -24.91 20.67 -13.99
N THR A 301 -24.85 20.49 -15.30
CA THR A 301 -25.04 19.21 -15.99
C THR A 301 -23.79 18.34 -15.94
N PHE A 302 -23.91 17.05 -16.28
CA PHE A 302 -22.76 16.15 -16.33
C PHE A 302 -21.74 16.56 -17.41
N GLN A 303 -22.20 17.08 -18.55
CA GLN A 303 -21.33 17.57 -19.62
C GLN A 303 -20.56 18.81 -19.18
N GLU A 304 -21.24 19.84 -18.66
CA GLU A 304 -20.60 21.06 -18.17
C GLU A 304 -19.58 20.75 -17.05
N ALA A 305 -19.93 19.83 -16.15
CA ALA A 305 -19.02 19.38 -15.11
C ALA A 305 -17.74 18.73 -15.67
N TYR A 306 -17.87 17.93 -16.72
CA TYR A 306 -16.75 17.30 -17.39
C TYR A 306 -15.89 18.33 -18.12
N ASP A 307 -16.49 19.26 -18.86
CA ASP A 307 -15.78 20.29 -19.62
C ASP A 307 -15.01 21.25 -18.68
N MET A 308 -15.59 21.57 -17.52
CA MET A 308 -14.94 22.42 -16.52
C MET A 308 -13.79 21.76 -15.77
N THR A 309 -13.85 20.44 -15.55
CA THR A 309 -12.92 19.75 -14.62
C THR A 309 -12.04 18.68 -15.25
N GLY A 310 -12.38 18.22 -16.45
CA GLY A 310 -11.79 17.06 -17.10
C GLY A 310 -12.03 15.73 -16.38
N ARG A 311 -12.83 15.72 -15.30
CA ARG A 311 -13.11 14.55 -14.46
C ARG A 311 -14.44 13.93 -14.81
N ILE A 312 -14.48 12.60 -14.75
CA ILE A 312 -15.65 11.81 -15.06
C ILE A 312 -16.41 11.57 -13.76
N LEU A 313 -17.56 12.20 -13.62
CA LEU A 313 -18.49 11.97 -12.52
C LEU A 313 -19.48 10.85 -12.90
N GLY A 314 -19.56 9.82 -12.06
CA GLY A 314 -20.57 8.77 -12.15
C GLY A 314 -21.53 8.81 -10.97
N VAL A 315 -22.83 8.84 -11.24
CA VAL A 315 -23.88 8.75 -10.21
C VAL A 315 -24.75 7.53 -10.47
N THR A 316 -24.80 6.61 -9.50
CA THR A 316 -25.65 5.43 -9.61
C THR A 316 -27.06 5.72 -9.09
N VAL A 317 -28.06 5.41 -9.91
CA VAL A 317 -29.49 5.57 -9.59
C VAL A 317 -30.17 4.23 -9.80
N CYS A 318 -30.80 3.72 -8.74
CA CYS A 318 -31.55 2.47 -8.80
C CYS A 318 -33.00 2.73 -9.23
N SER A 319 -33.59 1.81 -10.00
CA SER A 319 -34.99 1.89 -10.41
C SER A 319 -35.95 1.40 -9.32
N PRO A 320 -37.18 1.95 -9.23
CA PRO A 320 -38.26 1.39 -8.40
C PRO A 320 -38.72 -0.01 -8.80
N ARG A 321 -38.41 -0.48 -10.01
CA ARG A 321 -38.83 -1.80 -10.50
C ARG A 321 -37.83 -2.87 -10.08
N LYS A 322 -38.31 -3.95 -9.44
CA LYS A 322 -37.46 -5.07 -8.94
C LYS A 322 -36.59 -5.73 -10.02
N HIS A 323 -36.97 -5.64 -11.30
CA HIS A 323 -36.27 -6.29 -12.42
C HIS A 323 -35.48 -5.32 -13.31
N GLU A 324 -35.42 -4.03 -12.98
CA GLU A 324 -34.66 -3.06 -13.78
C GLU A 324 -33.27 -2.85 -13.16
N PRO A 325 -32.18 -3.03 -13.92
CA PRO A 325 -30.83 -2.86 -13.41
C PRO A 325 -30.57 -1.40 -13.01
N PRO A 326 -29.69 -1.15 -12.02
CA PRO A 326 -29.30 0.20 -11.66
C PRO A 326 -28.61 0.91 -12.84
N ARG A 327 -28.94 2.19 -13.02
CA ARG A 327 -28.35 3.03 -14.07
C ARG A 327 -27.18 3.83 -13.52
N CYS A 328 -26.09 3.90 -14.28
CA CYS A 328 -24.97 4.80 -14.00
C CYS A 328 -25.07 6.03 -14.92
N LEU A 329 -25.34 7.18 -14.33
CA LEU A 329 -25.43 8.46 -15.02
C LEU A 329 -24.06 9.13 -15.03
N ASN A 330 -23.59 9.51 -16.21
CA ASN A 330 -22.34 10.25 -16.41
C ASN A 330 -22.44 11.13 -17.67
N TYR A 331 -21.35 11.81 -18.04
CA TYR A 331 -21.33 12.68 -19.22
C TYR A 331 -21.56 11.94 -20.56
N LEU A 332 -21.30 10.63 -20.63
CA LEU A 332 -21.55 9.82 -21.83
C LEU A 332 -22.99 9.32 -21.90
N THR A 333 -23.57 8.87 -20.77
CA THR A 333 -24.89 8.25 -20.74
C THR A 333 -26.03 9.25 -20.52
N ALA A 334 -25.73 10.39 -19.88
CA ALA A 334 -26.71 11.40 -19.49
C ALA A 334 -26.11 12.83 -19.46
N PRO A 335 -25.56 13.33 -20.57
CA PRO A 335 -24.82 14.61 -20.62
C PRO A 335 -25.62 15.80 -20.12
N HIS A 336 -26.90 15.87 -20.48
CA HIS A 336 -27.78 17.02 -20.19
C HIS A 336 -28.50 16.92 -18.83
N VAL A 337 -28.29 15.85 -18.07
CA VAL A 337 -28.94 15.69 -16.76
C VAL A 337 -28.20 16.54 -15.73
N VAL A 338 -28.97 17.26 -14.91
CA VAL A 338 -28.41 18.09 -13.84
C VAL A 338 -27.95 17.22 -12.68
N ILE A 339 -26.77 17.51 -12.12
CA ILE A 339 -26.14 16.65 -11.12
C ILE A 339 -26.98 16.56 -9.84
N TRP A 340 -27.55 17.67 -9.35
CA TRP A 340 -28.36 17.64 -8.13
C TRP A 340 -29.60 16.75 -8.27
N SER A 341 -30.21 16.66 -9.46
CA SER A 341 -31.38 15.81 -9.67
C SER A 341 -31.01 14.34 -9.68
N ALA A 342 -29.89 13.99 -10.32
CA ALA A 342 -29.33 12.63 -10.26
C ALA A 342 -28.95 12.22 -8.82
N SER A 343 -28.27 13.10 -8.07
CA SER A 343 -27.94 12.87 -6.67
C SER A 343 -29.18 12.71 -5.79
N THR A 344 -30.20 13.56 -5.98
CA THR A 344 -31.46 13.47 -5.21
C THR A 344 -32.18 12.15 -5.50
N ALA A 345 -32.27 11.74 -6.77
CA ALA A 345 -32.90 10.48 -7.16
C ALA A 345 -32.18 9.27 -6.53
N SER A 346 -30.84 9.30 -6.53
CA SER A 346 -29.99 8.30 -5.86
C SER A 346 -30.26 8.23 -4.34
N CYS A 347 -30.47 9.37 -3.68
CA CYS A 347 -30.80 9.45 -2.24
C CYS A 347 -32.22 8.96 -1.91
N ALA A 348 -33.21 9.39 -2.70
CA ALA A 348 -34.64 9.17 -2.41
C ALA A 348 -35.04 7.69 -2.46
N PHE A 349 -34.45 6.92 -3.38
CA PHE A 349 -34.79 5.51 -3.55
C PHE A 349 -34.44 4.65 -2.33
N ARG A 350 -33.25 4.86 -1.74
CA ARG A 350 -32.82 4.08 -0.55
C ARG A 350 -33.71 4.35 0.66
N ALA A 351 -34.21 5.58 0.82
CA ALA A 351 -35.15 5.92 1.88
C ALA A 351 -36.50 5.21 1.71
N SER A 352 -36.99 5.04 0.47
CA SER A 352 -38.24 4.33 0.19
C SER A 352 -38.14 2.81 0.35
N LEU A 353 -36.97 2.20 0.08
CA LEU A 353 -36.79 0.75 0.22
C LEU A 353 -36.88 0.30 1.69
N ARG A 354 -36.33 1.11 2.61
CA ARG A 354 -36.34 0.86 4.06
C ARG A 354 -37.73 0.91 4.70
N ARG A 355 -38.74 1.49 4.03
CA ARG A 355 -40.12 1.52 4.51
C ARG A 355 -40.91 0.25 4.20
N LYS A 356 -40.39 -0.64 3.35
CA LYS A 356 -41.06 -1.88 2.91
C LYS A 356 -40.43 -3.17 3.45
N SER A 357 -39.41 -3.06 4.30
CA SER A 357 -38.86 -4.14 5.13
C SER A 357 -39.21 -3.85 6.58
#